data_AF-A0A965XVK3-F1
#
_entry.id   AF-A0A965XVK3-F1
#
_cell.length_a   1.000
_cell.length_b   1.000
_cell.length_c   1.000
_cell.angle_alpha   90.00
_cell.angle_beta   90.00
_cell.angle_gamma   90.00
#
_symmetry.space_group_name_H-M   'P 1'
#
loop_
_entity.id
_entity.type
_entity.pdbx_description
1 polymer ?
#
loop_
_entity_poly.entity_id
_entity_poly.type
_entity_poly.pdbx_seq_one_letter_code
_entity_poly.pdbx_strand_id
1 'polypeptide(L)'
;MKKYRAINKSETEVLQSQGCNCDNWSKIFVQEGFNPIYVKNTNFSGENYLSVFEKEFLLPGGVVRKPGIYNARLHNVTVGENCCIENIHNYIANYKIGKECIIENVDRIVTDKLSSFGNGTEVSVLNETGGREVLINDKLSAQFAYIMALYRHRSIMIEKMKELVRFYSRKHSSDIGQIGDNVMITNTGLISCVKIGECAKIEGALLLENGSINSNVNDPVYIGHGSYCKDFIICSGARIDSGTTIEKCFVGQSTILSRNYSAEHSLFFSNCHGQNGEAAAIFAGPYT
;
A
#
# COMPACT_ATOMS: atom_id res chain seq x y z
N MET A 1 11.11 2.49 22.95
CA MET A 1 11.20 1.30 22.06
C MET A 1 10.42 0.18 22.72
N LYS A 2 9.40 -0.36 22.04
CA LYS A 2 8.63 -1.49 22.57
C LYS A 2 9.53 -2.72 22.63
N LYS A 3 9.62 -3.38 23.79
CA LYS A 3 10.46 -4.55 23.98
C LYS A 3 9.75 -5.77 23.39
N TYR A 4 10.34 -6.34 22.36
CA TYR A 4 9.96 -7.66 21.88
C TYR A 4 10.80 -8.72 22.60
N ARG A 5 10.17 -9.83 22.97
CA ARG A 5 10.83 -11.02 23.52
C ARG A 5 10.60 -12.21 22.60
N ALA A 6 11.46 -13.21 22.68
CA ALA A 6 11.18 -14.49 22.05
C ALA A 6 9.93 -15.14 22.67
N ILE A 7 9.21 -15.92 21.88
CA ILE A 7 8.04 -16.66 22.34
C ILE A 7 8.44 -17.74 23.36
N ASN A 8 7.59 -17.95 24.37
CA ASN A 8 7.82 -18.97 25.39
C ASN A 8 7.31 -20.34 24.94
N LYS A 9 7.77 -21.41 25.59
CA LYS A 9 7.33 -22.79 25.29
C LYS A 9 5.82 -22.99 25.48
N SER A 10 5.25 -22.47 26.57
CA SER A 10 3.81 -22.53 26.84
C SER A 10 2.97 -21.83 25.76
N GLU A 11 3.42 -20.67 25.29
CA GLU A 11 2.75 -19.93 24.21
C GLU A 11 2.84 -20.69 22.89
N THR A 12 3.98 -21.33 22.64
CA THR A 12 4.21 -22.17 21.44
C THR A 12 3.27 -23.38 21.42
N GLU A 13 3.09 -24.07 22.56
CA GLU A 13 2.16 -25.19 22.70
C GLU A 13 0.71 -24.75 22.42
N VAL A 14 0.30 -23.57 22.93
CA VAL A 14 -1.02 -23.00 22.67
C VAL A 14 -1.20 -22.71 21.18
N LEU A 15 -0.21 -22.10 20.51
CA LEU A 15 -0.29 -21.81 19.08
C LEU A 15 -0.36 -23.09 18.24
N GLN A 16 0.43 -24.11 18.57
CA GLN A 16 0.38 -25.42 17.91
C GLN A 16 -0.99 -26.09 18.09
N SER A 17 -1.57 -26.03 19.29
CA SER A 17 -2.91 -26.57 19.55
C SER A 17 -4.01 -25.87 18.74
N GLN A 18 -3.77 -24.62 18.34
CA GLN A 18 -4.67 -23.80 17.52
C GLN A 18 -4.40 -23.95 16.01
N GLY A 19 -3.61 -24.93 15.61
CA GLY A 19 -3.30 -25.21 14.20
C GLY A 19 -2.25 -24.28 13.60
N CYS A 20 -1.48 -23.55 14.42
CA CYS A 20 -0.40 -22.71 13.92
C CYS A 20 0.89 -23.51 13.72
N ASN A 21 1.54 -23.28 12.58
CA ASN A 21 2.78 -23.95 12.20
C ASN A 21 3.89 -22.93 12.01
N CYS A 22 5.12 -23.27 12.38
CA CYS A 22 6.28 -22.42 12.11
C CYS A 22 7.52 -23.26 11.81
N ASP A 23 8.34 -22.80 10.86
CA ASP A 23 9.63 -23.43 10.53
C ASP A 23 10.62 -23.34 11.70
N ASN A 24 10.64 -22.19 12.39
CA ASN A 24 11.52 -21.95 13.52
C ASN A 24 10.92 -20.93 14.49
N TRP A 25 10.38 -21.43 15.61
CA TRP A 25 9.77 -20.63 16.67
C TRP A 25 10.73 -19.62 17.32
N SER A 26 12.05 -19.83 17.25
CA SER A 26 13.05 -18.87 17.75
C SER A 26 13.08 -17.56 16.97
N LYS A 27 12.49 -17.51 15.77
CA LYS A 27 12.37 -16.31 14.93
C LYS A 27 11.03 -15.59 15.09
N ILE A 28 10.20 -16.03 16.03
CA ILE A 28 8.97 -15.34 16.39
C ILE A 28 9.20 -14.51 17.65
N PHE A 29 8.93 -13.22 17.51
CA PHE A 29 9.09 -12.22 18.56
C PHE A 29 7.73 -11.65 18.94
N VAL A 30 7.44 -11.61 20.23
CA VAL A 30 6.15 -11.14 20.76
C VAL A 30 6.36 -9.99 21.74
N GLN A 31 5.42 -9.06 21.78
CA GLN A 31 5.41 -7.97 22.76
C GLN A 31 4.96 -8.49 24.14
N GLU A 32 5.37 -7.81 25.21
CA GLU A 32 4.87 -8.09 26.56
C GLU A 32 3.34 -7.88 26.63
N GLY A 33 2.62 -8.86 27.20
CA GLY A 33 1.15 -8.89 27.19
C GLY A 33 0.51 -9.62 26.00
N PHE A 34 1.30 -10.20 25.10
CA PHE A 34 0.77 -11.00 23.98
C PHE A 34 -0.06 -12.20 24.47
N ASN A 35 -1.25 -12.38 23.90
CA ASN A 35 -2.11 -13.50 24.18
C ASN A 35 -2.22 -14.42 22.94
N PRO A 36 -1.70 -15.66 23.00
CA PRO A 36 -1.71 -16.59 21.87
C PRO A 36 -3.11 -17.08 21.47
N ILE A 37 -4.15 -16.85 22.27
CA ILE A 37 -5.55 -17.26 21.98
C ILE A 37 -6.11 -16.58 20.72
N TYR A 38 -5.57 -15.40 20.38
CA TYR A 38 -6.00 -14.60 19.25
C TYR A 38 -5.26 -14.94 17.95
N VAL A 39 -4.52 -16.05 17.90
CA VAL A 39 -3.78 -16.48 16.71
C VAL A 39 -4.11 -17.94 16.38
N LYS A 40 -4.88 -18.17 15.31
CA LYS A 40 -5.38 -19.49 14.93
C LYS A 40 -5.08 -19.83 13.48
N ASN A 41 -4.81 -21.11 13.21
CA ASN A 41 -4.56 -21.65 11.87
C ASN A 41 -3.57 -20.79 11.06
N THR A 42 -2.49 -20.34 11.69
CA THR A 42 -1.54 -19.39 11.08
C THR A 42 -0.20 -20.05 10.83
N ASN A 43 0.32 -19.90 9.61
CA ASN A 43 1.66 -20.37 9.26
C ASN A 43 2.66 -19.22 9.33
N PHE A 44 3.71 -19.38 10.13
CA PHE A 44 4.78 -18.41 10.28
C PHE A 44 6.06 -18.91 9.63
N SER A 45 6.74 -18.04 8.90
CA SER A 45 8.04 -18.32 8.30
C SER A 45 8.95 -17.09 8.39
N GLY A 46 10.26 -17.29 8.49
CA GLY A 46 11.20 -16.18 8.67
C GLY A 46 11.02 -15.44 10.01
N GLU A 47 11.30 -14.14 10.04
CA GLU A 47 11.29 -13.31 11.25
C GLU A 47 9.96 -12.56 11.42
N ASN A 48 9.13 -12.99 12.38
CA ASN A 48 7.83 -12.37 12.59
C ASN A 48 7.76 -11.67 13.94
N TYR A 49 7.20 -10.47 13.95
CA TYR A 49 7.04 -9.64 15.15
C TYR A 49 5.55 -9.42 15.39
N LEU A 50 5.04 -9.88 16.53
CA LEU A 50 3.62 -9.79 16.89
C LEU A 50 3.44 -8.88 18.10
N SER A 51 2.55 -7.90 17.97
CA SER A 51 2.12 -7.02 19.05
C SER A 51 0.89 -7.55 19.80
N VAL A 52 0.39 -6.76 20.75
CA VAL A 52 -0.74 -7.11 21.62
C VAL A 52 -2.08 -6.90 20.92
N PHE A 53 -3.05 -7.79 21.19
CA PHE A 53 -4.43 -7.76 20.68
C PHE A 53 -5.41 -7.70 21.86
N GLU A 54 -5.85 -6.51 22.23
CA GLU A 54 -6.71 -6.29 23.42
C GLU A 54 -8.02 -5.56 23.11
N LYS A 55 -8.02 -4.66 22.11
CA LYS A 55 -9.22 -3.88 21.77
C LYS A 55 -10.31 -4.75 21.17
N GLU A 56 -11.54 -4.27 21.16
CA GLU A 56 -12.64 -4.84 20.38
C GLU A 56 -13.03 -3.85 19.27
N PHE A 57 -13.21 -4.35 18.06
CA PHE A 57 -13.67 -3.55 16.93
C PHE A 57 -15.18 -3.74 16.75
N LEU A 58 -15.90 -2.63 16.68
CA LEU A 58 -17.31 -2.61 16.28
C LEU A 58 -17.37 -2.46 14.76
N LEU A 59 -17.78 -3.52 14.08
CA LEU A 59 -18.06 -3.49 12.64
C LEU A 59 -19.49 -3.03 12.38
N PRO A 60 -19.79 -2.52 11.17
CA PRO A 60 -21.15 -2.19 10.75
C PRO A 60 -22.12 -3.35 11.01
N GLY A 61 -23.31 -3.04 11.53
CA GLY A 61 -24.31 -4.05 11.92
C GLY A 61 -24.16 -4.59 13.34
N GLY A 62 -23.28 -4.01 14.17
CA GLY A 62 -23.14 -4.38 15.58
C GLY A 62 -22.33 -5.65 15.83
N VAL A 63 -21.62 -6.12 14.81
CA VAL A 63 -20.71 -7.28 14.94
C VAL A 63 -19.48 -6.83 15.70
N VAL A 64 -19.26 -7.42 16.87
CA VAL A 64 -18.04 -7.21 17.65
C VAL A 64 -16.99 -8.20 17.17
N ARG A 65 -15.85 -7.68 16.72
CA ARG A 65 -14.71 -8.49 16.27
C ARG A 65 -13.51 -8.26 17.16
N LYS A 66 -12.84 -9.37 17.48
CA LYS A 66 -11.59 -9.32 18.24
C LYS A 66 -10.40 -9.28 17.27
N PRO A 67 -9.43 -8.39 17.46
CA PRO A 67 -8.18 -8.40 16.73
C PRO A 67 -7.45 -9.72 16.98
N GLY A 68 -6.61 -10.08 16.03
CA GLY A 68 -5.97 -11.38 15.98
C GLY A 68 -5.60 -11.75 14.58
N ILE A 69 -4.97 -12.91 14.45
CA ILE A 69 -4.51 -13.47 13.18
C ILE A 69 -5.20 -14.81 12.99
N TYR A 70 -6.03 -14.93 11.97
CA TYR A 70 -6.89 -16.09 11.74
C TYR A 70 -6.74 -16.58 10.30
N ASN A 71 -6.38 -17.85 10.10
CA ASN A 71 -6.24 -18.45 8.77
C ASN A 71 -5.31 -17.63 7.84
N ALA A 72 -4.07 -17.39 8.25
CA ALA A 72 -3.12 -16.57 7.51
C ALA A 72 -1.75 -17.23 7.35
N ARG A 73 -0.97 -16.80 6.36
CA ARG A 73 0.44 -17.18 6.23
C ARG A 73 1.30 -15.93 6.21
N LEU A 74 2.24 -15.83 7.14
CA LEU A 74 3.10 -14.65 7.34
C LEU A 74 4.57 -15.03 7.15
N HIS A 75 5.29 -14.23 6.37
CA HIS A 75 6.72 -14.37 6.10
C HIS A 75 7.46 -13.04 6.31
N ASN A 76 8.38 -12.96 7.27
CA ASN A 76 9.10 -11.71 7.58
C ASN A 76 8.16 -10.50 7.82
N VAL A 77 7.11 -10.69 8.63
CA VAL A 77 6.08 -9.65 8.86
C VAL A 77 6.17 -9.08 10.26
N THR A 78 6.04 -7.76 10.36
CA THR A 78 5.79 -7.07 11.63
C THR A 78 4.31 -6.69 11.70
N VAL A 79 3.60 -7.15 12.72
CA VAL A 79 2.18 -6.85 12.95
C VAL A 79 2.06 -5.93 14.16
N GLY A 80 1.52 -4.73 13.96
CA GLY A 80 1.29 -3.78 15.04
C GLY A 80 0.12 -4.15 15.95
N GLU A 81 -0.11 -3.32 16.97
CA GLU A 81 -1.12 -3.56 18.00
C GLU A 81 -2.54 -3.56 17.43
N ASN A 82 -3.39 -4.42 17.97
CA ASN A 82 -4.81 -4.49 17.63
C ASN A 82 -5.10 -4.64 16.13
N CYS A 83 -4.23 -5.33 15.39
CA CYS A 83 -4.55 -5.67 14.00
C CYS A 83 -5.48 -6.88 13.91
N CYS A 84 -6.37 -6.88 12.94
CA CYS A 84 -7.16 -8.02 12.54
C CYS A 84 -6.67 -8.49 11.16
N ILE A 85 -6.05 -9.66 11.09
CA ILE A 85 -5.59 -10.28 9.85
C ILE A 85 -6.35 -11.59 9.70
N GLU A 86 -7.22 -11.70 8.71
CA GLU A 86 -8.07 -12.87 8.54
C GLU A 86 -8.20 -13.33 7.09
N ASN A 87 -8.18 -14.65 6.90
CA ASN A 87 -8.39 -15.30 5.60
C ASN A 87 -7.45 -14.76 4.53
N ILE A 88 -6.14 -14.91 4.77
CA ILE A 88 -5.15 -14.67 3.74
C ILE A 88 -5.00 -15.94 2.92
N HIS A 89 -5.48 -15.93 1.68
CA HIS A 89 -5.55 -17.15 0.86
C HIS A 89 -4.15 -17.69 0.51
N ASN A 90 -3.20 -16.79 0.23
CA ASN A 90 -1.83 -17.16 -0.14
C ASN A 90 -0.85 -16.87 0.99
N TYR A 91 -0.35 -15.63 1.10
CA TYR A 91 0.59 -15.19 2.13
C TYR A 91 0.79 -13.66 2.14
N ILE A 92 1.25 -13.15 3.28
CA ILE A 92 1.83 -11.81 3.44
C ILE A 92 3.34 -11.98 3.63
N ALA A 93 4.16 -11.33 2.81
CA ALA A 93 5.62 -11.43 2.87
C ALA A 93 6.35 -10.08 2.80
N ASN A 94 7.32 -9.89 3.69
CA ASN A 94 8.19 -8.71 3.77
C ASN A 94 7.41 -7.40 3.94
N TYR A 95 6.57 -7.33 4.97
CA TYR A 95 5.74 -6.15 5.26
C TYR A 95 5.79 -5.74 6.72
N LYS A 96 5.76 -4.42 6.94
CA LYS A 96 5.52 -3.81 8.25
C LYS A 96 4.11 -3.25 8.29
N ILE A 97 3.27 -3.85 9.11
CA ILE A 97 1.88 -3.45 9.32
C ILE A 97 1.83 -2.57 10.58
N GLY A 98 1.20 -1.42 10.46
CA GLY A 98 0.93 -0.48 11.55
C GLY A 98 -0.05 -1.03 12.57
N LYS A 99 -0.61 -0.15 13.40
CA LYS A 99 -1.59 -0.49 14.43
C LYS A 99 -3.01 -0.42 13.89
N GLU A 100 -3.93 -1.11 14.54
CA GLU A 100 -5.37 -1.02 14.28
C GLU A 100 -5.75 -1.26 12.81
N CYS A 101 -4.95 -2.08 12.12
CA CYS A 101 -5.18 -2.42 10.73
C CYS A 101 -6.17 -3.59 10.61
N ILE A 102 -7.01 -3.55 9.60
CA ILE A 102 -7.95 -4.63 9.25
C ILE A 102 -7.55 -5.14 7.87
N ILE A 103 -7.12 -6.39 7.77
CA ILE A 103 -6.71 -7.05 6.52
C ILE A 103 -7.50 -8.34 6.40
N GLU A 104 -8.45 -8.38 5.46
CA GLU A 104 -9.40 -9.49 5.36
C GLU A 104 -9.61 -9.95 3.92
N ASN A 105 -9.67 -11.27 3.72
CA ASN A 105 -9.94 -11.89 2.41
C ASN A 105 -9.00 -11.33 1.34
N VAL A 106 -7.70 -11.38 1.60
CA VAL A 106 -6.67 -10.93 0.67
C VAL A 106 -5.96 -12.13 0.09
N ASP A 107 -5.72 -12.15 -1.22
CA ASP A 107 -4.99 -13.25 -1.84
C ASP A 107 -3.51 -13.20 -1.43
N ARG A 108 -2.78 -12.15 -1.84
CA ARG A 108 -1.35 -12.03 -1.59
C ARG A 108 -0.91 -10.59 -1.37
N ILE A 109 -0.07 -10.39 -0.35
CA ILE A 109 0.62 -9.12 -0.10
C ILE A 109 2.12 -9.39 -0.06
N VAL A 110 2.90 -8.87 -1.00
CA VAL A 110 4.32 -9.24 -1.11
C VAL A 110 5.21 -8.09 -1.56
N THR A 111 6.38 -7.97 -0.94
CA THR A 111 7.50 -7.19 -1.49
C THR A 111 8.62 -8.17 -1.79
N ASP A 112 8.88 -8.45 -3.07
CA ASP A 112 9.82 -9.48 -3.52
C ASP A 112 11.19 -8.91 -3.94
N LYS A 113 11.21 -7.63 -4.33
CA LYS A 113 12.40 -6.92 -4.82
C LYS A 113 12.60 -5.60 -4.07
N LEU A 114 13.82 -5.07 -4.18
CA LEU A 114 14.10 -3.67 -3.81
C LEU A 114 13.24 -2.76 -4.70
N SER A 115 12.19 -2.19 -4.12
CA SER A 115 11.24 -1.33 -4.83
C SER A 115 11.25 0.08 -4.24
N SER A 116 11.06 1.07 -5.10
CA SER A 116 10.82 2.47 -4.73
C SER A 116 9.33 2.80 -4.57
N PHE A 117 8.45 1.80 -4.65
CA PHE A 117 6.99 1.94 -4.50
C PHE A 117 6.42 2.96 -5.49
N GLY A 118 6.75 2.81 -6.78
CA GLY A 118 6.33 3.74 -7.84
C GLY A 118 7.14 5.05 -7.93
N ASN A 119 7.93 5.42 -6.92
CA ASN A 119 8.76 6.63 -6.97
C ASN A 119 9.89 6.51 -8.01
N GLY A 120 9.95 7.45 -8.94
CA GLY A 120 10.93 7.46 -10.03
C GLY A 120 10.48 6.70 -11.27
N THR A 121 9.20 6.29 -11.34
CA THR A 121 8.61 5.75 -12.58
C THR A 121 8.51 6.86 -13.62
N GLU A 122 8.91 6.57 -14.85
CA GLU A 122 8.81 7.51 -15.97
C GLU A 122 7.40 7.48 -16.58
N VAL A 123 6.76 8.64 -16.62
CA VAL A 123 5.43 8.84 -17.18
C VAL A 123 5.53 9.76 -18.40
N SER A 124 5.23 9.21 -19.58
CA SER A 124 5.25 9.93 -20.85
C SER A 124 3.98 10.75 -21.05
N VAL A 125 4.02 12.03 -20.65
CA VAL A 125 2.91 12.97 -20.83
C VAL A 125 3.01 13.74 -22.15
N LEU A 126 1.86 14.12 -22.72
CA LEU A 126 1.65 14.93 -23.93
C LEU A 126 2.20 14.34 -25.24
N ASN A 127 3.10 13.38 -25.17
CA ASN A 127 3.64 12.67 -26.31
C ASN A 127 3.93 11.22 -25.91
N GLU A 128 3.09 10.31 -26.36
CA GLU A 128 3.24 8.86 -26.15
C GLU A 128 4.55 8.33 -26.76
N THR A 129 5.07 8.99 -27.80
CA THR A 129 6.35 8.63 -28.42
C THR A 129 7.59 9.13 -27.66
N GLY A 130 7.42 9.71 -26.46
CA GLY A 130 8.50 10.05 -25.53
C GLY A 130 9.07 11.47 -25.65
N GLY A 131 10.12 11.74 -24.88
CA GLY A 131 10.81 13.04 -24.87
C GLY A 131 10.15 14.13 -24.02
N ARG A 132 9.06 13.79 -23.30
CA ARG A 132 8.40 14.62 -22.27
C ARG A 132 8.10 13.80 -21.01
N GLU A 133 9.01 12.90 -20.64
CA GLU A 133 8.82 12.07 -19.45
C GLU A 133 8.92 12.89 -18.17
N VAL A 134 7.97 12.64 -17.27
CA VAL A 134 8.02 13.13 -15.89
C VAL A 134 8.23 11.93 -14.98
N LEU A 135 9.19 12.05 -14.06
CA LEU A 135 9.42 11.03 -13.04
C LEU A 135 8.45 11.27 -11.88
N ILE A 136 7.49 10.38 -11.70
CA ILE A 136 6.51 10.50 -10.61
C ILE A 136 7.16 10.23 -9.26
N ASN A 137 6.82 11.02 -8.25
CA ASN A 137 7.29 10.82 -6.87
C ASN A 137 6.29 11.40 -5.87
N ASP A 138 6.41 11.01 -4.60
CA ASP A 138 5.51 11.41 -3.52
C ASP A 138 5.42 12.94 -3.31
N LYS A 139 6.41 13.70 -3.79
CA LYS A 139 6.49 15.16 -3.69
C LYS A 139 6.30 15.88 -5.02
N LEU A 140 5.79 15.19 -6.04
CA LEU A 140 5.61 15.79 -7.36
C LEU A 140 4.58 16.91 -7.29
N SER A 141 4.98 18.11 -7.71
CA SER A 141 4.07 19.25 -7.87
C SER A 141 3.78 19.52 -9.34
N ALA A 142 2.63 20.16 -9.61
CA ALA A 142 2.25 20.56 -10.96
C ALA A 142 3.31 21.44 -11.62
N GLN A 143 3.93 22.35 -10.86
CA GLN A 143 4.97 23.25 -11.37
C GLN A 143 6.25 22.47 -11.73
N PHE A 144 6.66 21.53 -10.88
CA PHE A 144 7.84 20.71 -11.12
C PHE A 144 7.64 19.84 -12.38
N ALA A 145 6.48 19.20 -12.50
CA ALA A 145 6.12 18.39 -13.65
C ALA A 145 6.02 19.21 -14.93
N TYR A 146 5.41 20.41 -14.87
CA TYR A 146 5.27 21.32 -16.01
C TYR A 146 6.65 21.74 -16.55
N ILE A 147 7.58 22.06 -15.64
CA ILE A 147 8.94 22.41 -15.99
C ILE A 147 9.65 21.23 -16.68
N MET A 148 9.54 20.02 -16.13
CA MET A 148 10.14 18.83 -16.72
C MET A 148 9.58 18.50 -18.11
N ALA A 149 8.26 18.58 -18.28
CA ALA A 149 7.59 18.17 -19.51
C ALA A 149 7.76 19.19 -20.65
N LEU A 150 7.66 20.50 -20.36
CA LEU A 150 7.60 21.53 -21.42
C LEU A 150 8.92 22.24 -21.69
N TYR A 151 9.82 22.37 -20.71
CA TYR A 151 11.12 23.03 -20.91
C TYR A 151 12.21 22.07 -21.40
N ARG A 152 11.85 21.10 -22.26
CA ARG A 152 12.71 20.01 -22.75
C ARG A 152 14.04 20.46 -23.36
N HIS A 153 14.08 21.68 -23.89
CA HIS A 153 15.27 22.26 -24.51
C HIS A 153 16.37 22.61 -23.48
N ARG A 154 16.07 22.62 -22.18
CA ARG A 154 17.05 22.85 -21.11
C ARG A 154 17.55 21.52 -20.55
N SER A 155 18.32 20.78 -21.35
CA SER A 155 18.81 19.43 -21.03
C SER A 155 19.52 19.34 -19.66
N ILE A 156 20.45 20.25 -19.39
CA ILE A 156 21.22 20.28 -18.13
C ILE A 156 20.31 20.43 -16.90
N MET A 157 19.26 21.25 -17.01
CA MET A 157 18.31 21.47 -15.92
C MET A 157 17.46 20.23 -15.68
N ILE A 158 16.96 19.61 -16.75
CA ILE A 158 16.12 18.40 -16.66
C ILE A 158 16.93 17.24 -16.09
N GLU A 159 18.18 17.08 -16.52
CA GLU A 159 19.07 16.04 -16.01
C GLU A 159 19.26 16.18 -14.50
N LYS A 160 19.56 17.39 -14.00
CA LYS A 160 19.65 17.65 -12.56
C LYS A 160 18.33 17.39 -11.82
N MET A 161 17.19 17.75 -12.41
CA MET A 161 15.88 17.43 -11.82
C MET A 161 15.64 15.91 -11.77
N LYS A 162 15.97 15.18 -12.84
CA LYS A 162 15.89 13.72 -12.89
C LYS A 162 16.81 13.09 -11.83
N GLU A 163 18.02 13.61 -11.63
CA GLU A 163 18.94 13.17 -10.56
C GLU A 163 18.36 13.37 -9.15
N LEU A 164 17.73 14.51 -8.88
CA LEU A 164 17.07 14.77 -7.59
C LEU A 164 15.97 13.75 -7.31
N VAL A 165 15.15 13.45 -8.32
CA VAL A 165 14.09 12.43 -8.17
C VAL A 165 14.71 11.05 -7.97
N ARG A 166 15.74 10.67 -8.74
CA ARG A 166 16.45 9.38 -8.55
C ARG A 166 17.07 9.27 -7.16
N PHE A 167 17.63 10.35 -6.63
CA PHE A 167 18.17 10.40 -5.27
C PHE A 167 17.06 10.16 -4.23
N TYR A 168 15.91 10.81 -4.40
CA TYR A 168 14.74 10.59 -3.56
C TYR A 168 14.23 9.15 -3.63
N SER A 169 14.05 8.60 -4.85
CA SER A 169 13.62 7.22 -5.07
C SER A 169 14.55 6.23 -4.39
N ARG A 170 15.88 6.37 -4.55
CA ARG A 170 16.87 5.50 -3.90
C ARG A 170 16.82 5.58 -2.38
N LYS A 171 16.63 6.77 -1.82
CA LYS A 171 16.51 6.99 -0.38
C LYS A 171 15.25 6.31 0.20
N HIS A 172 14.18 6.22 -0.59
CA HIS A 172 12.92 5.60 -0.19
C HIS A 172 12.73 4.18 -0.73
N SER A 173 13.75 3.61 -1.38
CA SER A 173 13.73 2.22 -1.84
C SER A 173 13.90 1.28 -0.66
N SER A 174 13.07 0.25 -0.60
CA SER A 174 13.07 -0.76 0.46
C SER A 174 12.72 -2.13 -0.12
N ASP A 175 13.27 -3.16 0.49
CA ASP A 175 12.89 -4.57 0.29
C ASP A 175 11.70 -4.96 1.17
N ILE A 176 11.32 -4.11 2.13
CA ILE A 176 10.19 -4.29 3.03
C ILE A 176 9.12 -3.23 2.72
N GLY A 177 7.90 -3.68 2.44
CA GLY A 177 6.72 -2.86 2.27
C GLY A 177 6.19 -2.30 3.59
N GLN A 178 5.40 -1.23 3.53
CA GLN A 178 4.87 -0.56 4.71
C GLN A 178 3.36 -0.32 4.56
N ILE A 179 2.62 -0.66 5.61
CA ILE A 179 1.20 -0.34 5.81
C ILE A 179 1.13 0.53 7.07
N GLY A 180 0.54 1.72 6.95
CA GLY A 180 0.38 2.67 8.05
C GLY A 180 -0.63 2.21 9.10
N ASP A 181 -0.88 3.07 10.08
CA ASP A 181 -1.86 2.83 11.14
C ASP A 181 -3.30 3.01 10.61
N ASN A 182 -4.26 2.29 11.20
CA ASN A 182 -5.69 2.37 10.93
C ASN A 182 -6.08 2.11 9.46
N VAL A 183 -5.30 1.29 8.75
CA VAL A 183 -5.58 0.91 7.36
C VAL A 183 -6.58 -0.23 7.29
N MET A 184 -7.51 -0.16 6.33
CA MET A 184 -8.48 -1.21 6.04
C MET A 184 -8.25 -1.75 4.63
N ILE A 185 -7.98 -3.05 4.52
CA ILE A 185 -7.81 -3.79 3.26
C ILE A 185 -8.78 -4.96 3.31
N THR A 186 -9.81 -4.95 2.45
CA THR A 186 -10.81 -6.03 2.41
C THR A 186 -11.04 -6.52 0.99
N ASN A 187 -11.24 -7.84 0.85
CA ASN A 187 -11.64 -8.49 -0.40
C ASN A 187 -10.73 -8.13 -1.59
N THR A 188 -9.43 -8.02 -1.35
CA THR A 188 -8.47 -7.52 -2.35
C THR A 188 -7.67 -8.68 -2.95
N GLY A 189 -7.32 -8.59 -4.24
CA GLY A 189 -6.50 -9.58 -4.93
C GLY A 189 -5.02 -9.49 -4.54
N LEU A 190 -4.20 -9.06 -5.51
CA LEU A 190 -2.74 -9.00 -5.34
C LEU A 190 -2.29 -7.57 -4.98
N ILE A 191 -1.52 -7.46 -3.90
CA ILE A 191 -0.76 -6.25 -3.55
C ILE A 191 0.73 -6.58 -3.64
N SER A 192 1.45 -5.95 -4.56
CA SER A 192 2.87 -6.21 -4.80
C SER A 192 3.69 -4.93 -4.80
N CYS A 193 4.67 -4.83 -3.89
CA CYS A 193 5.55 -3.67 -3.77
C CYS A 193 4.80 -2.34 -3.64
N VAL A 194 3.81 -2.29 -2.74
CA VAL A 194 2.99 -1.09 -2.50
C VAL A 194 3.22 -0.54 -1.10
N LYS A 195 3.37 0.78 -0.99
CA LYS A 195 3.40 1.49 0.28
C LYS A 195 2.04 2.10 0.56
N ILE A 196 1.47 1.82 1.73
CA ILE A 196 0.13 2.25 2.12
C ILE A 196 0.24 3.18 3.33
N GLY A 197 -0.23 4.41 3.17
CA GLY A 197 -0.29 5.43 4.22
C GLY A 197 -1.41 5.17 5.23
N GLU A 198 -1.43 5.98 6.29
CA GLU A 198 -2.35 5.84 7.41
C GLU A 198 -3.81 6.10 6.99
N CYS A 199 -4.76 5.42 7.65
CA CYS A 199 -6.20 5.57 7.42
C CYS A 199 -6.68 5.27 5.98
N ALA A 200 -5.85 4.62 5.14
CA ALA A 200 -6.24 4.22 3.81
C ALA A 200 -7.33 3.13 3.86
N LYS A 201 -8.28 3.20 2.93
CA LYS A 201 -9.33 2.19 2.76
C LYS A 201 -9.24 1.58 1.37
N ILE A 202 -9.01 0.28 1.31
CA ILE A 202 -8.88 -0.49 0.08
C ILE A 202 -9.91 -1.61 0.17
N GLU A 203 -10.89 -1.59 -0.73
CA GLU A 203 -12.02 -2.50 -0.73
C GLU A 203 -12.21 -3.04 -2.14
N GLY A 204 -11.99 -4.35 -2.35
CA GLY A 204 -12.27 -4.98 -3.64
C GLY A 204 -11.30 -4.64 -4.77
N ALA A 205 -10.10 -4.16 -4.48
CA ALA A 205 -9.09 -3.93 -5.51
C ALA A 205 -8.62 -5.26 -6.12
N LEU A 206 -8.45 -5.31 -7.45
CA LEU A 206 -8.01 -6.51 -8.16
C LEU A 206 -6.49 -6.66 -8.13
N LEU A 207 -5.78 -5.58 -8.44
CA LEU A 207 -4.32 -5.52 -8.47
C LEU A 207 -3.86 -4.15 -8.01
N LEU A 208 -2.90 -4.12 -7.08
CA LEU A 208 -2.10 -2.95 -6.74
C LEU A 208 -0.63 -3.34 -6.87
N GLU A 209 0.05 -2.85 -7.91
CA GLU A 209 1.45 -3.17 -8.19
C GLU A 209 2.31 -1.90 -8.25
N ASN A 210 3.45 -1.93 -7.57
CA ASN A 210 4.50 -0.92 -7.61
C ASN A 210 3.98 0.52 -7.44
N GLY A 211 3.44 0.84 -6.26
CA GLY A 211 2.87 2.17 -6.04
C GLY A 211 2.89 2.67 -4.61
N SER A 212 2.62 3.96 -4.46
CA SER A 212 2.50 4.66 -3.18
C SER A 212 1.09 5.20 -3.00
N ILE A 213 0.47 4.87 -1.87
CA ILE A 213 -0.81 5.42 -1.43
C ILE A 213 -0.51 6.36 -0.26
N ASN A 214 -0.40 7.66 -0.54
CA ASN A 214 -0.07 8.68 0.44
C ASN A 214 -1.32 9.16 1.17
N SER A 215 -1.90 8.27 1.97
CA SER A 215 -3.06 8.54 2.83
C SER A 215 -2.64 9.13 4.18
N ASN A 216 -3.53 9.95 4.78
CA ASN A 216 -3.36 10.49 6.12
C ASN A 216 -4.71 10.56 6.87
N VAL A 217 -4.66 10.87 8.18
CA VAL A 217 -5.83 10.91 9.06
C VAL A 217 -6.89 11.96 8.63
N ASN A 218 -6.46 13.10 8.10
CA ASN A 218 -7.36 14.20 7.73
C ASN A 218 -8.01 13.95 6.35
N ASP A 219 -7.22 13.42 5.41
CA ASP A 219 -7.58 13.20 4.02
C ASP A 219 -7.27 11.74 3.62
N PRO A 220 -8.10 10.77 4.04
CA PRO A 220 -7.87 9.36 3.76
C PRO A 220 -8.08 9.05 2.27
N VAL A 221 -7.28 8.13 1.73
CA VAL A 221 -7.43 7.62 0.36
C VAL A 221 -8.41 6.44 0.35
N TYR A 222 -9.29 6.42 -0.65
CA TYR A 222 -10.21 5.32 -0.91
C TYR A 222 -9.91 4.65 -2.25
N ILE A 223 -9.69 3.33 -2.24
CA ILE A 223 -9.63 2.48 -3.42
C ILE A 223 -10.78 1.47 -3.34
N GLY A 224 -11.71 1.57 -4.28
CA GLY A 224 -12.94 0.78 -4.32
C GLY A 224 -12.86 -0.43 -5.25
N HIS A 225 -14.03 -1.06 -5.40
CA HIS A 225 -14.16 -2.35 -6.06
C HIS A 225 -13.76 -2.33 -7.53
N GLY A 226 -13.07 -3.38 -7.97
CA GLY A 226 -12.66 -3.56 -9.35
C GLY A 226 -11.47 -2.70 -9.78
N SER A 227 -10.85 -1.96 -8.85
CA SER A 227 -9.73 -1.08 -9.18
C SER A 227 -8.49 -1.90 -9.57
N TYR A 228 -7.85 -1.48 -10.66
CA TYR A 228 -6.59 -2.04 -11.15
C TYR A 228 -5.56 -0.92 -11.23
N CYS A 229 -4.52 -0.97 -10.41
CA CYS A 229 -3.50 0.08 -10.37
C CYS A 229 -2.10 -0.52 -10.51
N LYS A 230 -1.34 -0.02 -11.48
CA LYS A 230 0.05 -0.42 -11.71
C LYS A 230 0.93 0.82 -11.89
N ASP A 231 2.11 0.81 -11.28
CA ASP A 231 3.12 1.88 -11.42
C ASP A 231 2.54 3.26 -11.07
N PHE A 232 1.98 3.43 -9.86
CA PHE A 232 1.15 4.58 -9.54
C PHE A 232 1.61 5.32 -8.27
N ILE A 233 1.24 6.60 -8.18
CA ILE A 233 1.30 7.37 -6.94
C ILE A 233 -0.04 8.05 -6.73
N ILE A 234 -0.66 7.80 -5.58
CA ILE A 234 -1.95 8.37 -5.18
C ILE A 234 -1.74 9.23 -3.96
N CYS A 235 -2.14 10.49 -4.05
CA CYS A 235 -2.04 11.47 -2.97
C CYS A 235 -3.30 11.48 -2.10
N SER A 236 -3.19 12.15 -0.96
CA SER A 236 -4.23 12.18 0.08
C SER A 236 -5.59 12.67 -0.43
N GLY A 237 -6.67 12.15 0.14
CA GLY A 237 -8.04 12.50 -0.24
C GLY A 237 -8.48 12.03 -1.62
N ALA A 238 -7.62 11.35 -2.39
CA ALA A 238 -8.00 10.80 -3.68
C ALA A 238 -8.95 9.60 -3.51
N ARG A 239 -9.84 9.45 -4.49
CA ARG A 239 -10.82 8.36 -4.56
C ARG A 239 -10.75 7.67 -5.91
N ILE A 240 -10.36 6.40 -5.89
CA ILE A 240 -10.36 5.52 -7.06
C ILE A 240 -11.44 4.49 -6.82
N ASP A 241 -12.41 4.36 -7.73
CA ASP A 241 -13.58 3.51 -7.46
C ASP A 241 -14.15 2.90 -8.75
N SER A 242 -15.04 1.93 -8.59
CA SER A 242 -15.94 1.41 -9.63
C SER A 242 -15.21 0.97 -10.90
N GLY A 243 -14.27 0.03 -10.78
CA GLY A 243 -13.59 -0.57 -11.94
C GLY A 243 -12.53 0.32 -12.61
N THR A 244 -12.05 1.35 -11.92
CA THR A 244 -11.05 2.27 -12.48
C THR A 244 -9.71 1.54 -12.71
N THR A 245 -9.13 1.72 -13.89
CA THR A 245 -7.85 1.13 -14.30
C THR A 245 -6.83 2.24 -14.49
N ILE A 246 -5.68 2.12 -13.83
CA ILE A 246 -4.62 3.12 -13.84
C ILE A 246 -3.27 2.44 -14.06
N GLU A 247 -2.53 2.88 -15.08
CA GLU A 247 -1.16 2.43 -15.33
C GLU A 247 -0.22 3.62 -15.56
N LYS A 248 0.89 3.67 -14.81
CA LYS A 248 1.91 4.73 -14.91
C LYS A 248 1.31 6.13 -14.76
N CYS A 249 0.61 6.35 -13.65
CA CYS A 249 -0.05 7.63 -13.39
C CYS A 249 0.30 8.24 -12.03
N PHE A 250 0.20 9.56 -11.99
CA PHE A 250 0.16 10.33 -10.76
C PHE A 250 -1.26 10.82 -10.52
N VAL A 251 -1.80 10.55 -9.33
CA VAL A 251 -3.13 10.97 -8.90
C VAL A 251 -2.97 11.93 -7.73
N GLY A 252 -3.21 13.21 -7.99
CA GLY A 252 -3.04 14.31 -7.05
C GLY A 252 -4.10 14.34 -5.96
N GLN A 253 -3.91 15.24 -5.00
CA GLN A 253 -4.79 15.36 -3.83
C GLN A 253 -6.25 15.58 -4.24
N SER A 254 -7.18 14.94 -3.54
CA SER A 254 -8.63 15.11 -3.76
C SER A 254 -9.11 14.81 -5.19
N THR A 255 -8.35 14.00 -5.93
CA THR A 255 -8.73 13.58 -7.28
C THR A 255 -9.70 12.41 -7.22
N ILE A 256 -10.75 12.45 -8.03
CA ILE A 256 -11.74 11.38 -8.11
C ILE A 256 -11.66 10.73 -9.48
N LEU A 257 -11.34 9.44 -9.53
CA LEU A 257 -11.39 8.61 -10.72
C LEU A 257 -12.39 7.48 -10.47
N SER A 258 -13.47 7.42 -11.24
CA SER A 258 -14.54 6.47 -11.01
C SER A 258 -15.32 6.10 -12.27
N ARG A 259 -16.21 5.11 -12.15
CA ARG A 259 -17.11 4.63 -13.23
C ARG A 259 -16.34 4.12 -14.45
N ASN A 260 -15.51 3.10 -14.24
CA ASN A 260 -14.68 2.45 -15.26
C ASN A 260 -13.76 3.43 -16.00
N TYR A 261 -13.24 4.44 -15.30
CA TYR A 261 -12.28 5.35 -15.90
C TYR A 261 -10.96 4.60 -16.16
N SER A 262 -10.39 4.76 -17.34
CA SER A 262 -9.10 4.18 -17.69
C SER A 262 -8.07 5.29 -17.88
N ALA A 263 -6.92 5.17 -17.22
CA ALA A 263 -5.84 6.14 -17.36
C ALA A 263 -4.52 5.42 -17.59
N GLU A 264 -3.82 5.81 -18.65
CA GLU A 264 -2.48 5.36 -18.96
C GLU A 264 -1.55 6.56 -19.15
N HIS A 265 -0.34 6.48 -18.63
CA HIS A 265 0.72 7.46 -18.85
C HIS A 265 0.32 8.91 -18.50
N SER A 266 -0.61 9.09 -17.57
CA SER A 266 -1.28 10.38 -17.30
C SER A 266 -0.96 10.96 -15.92
N LEU A 267 -0.90 12.29 -15.82
CA LEU A 267 -0.72 13.03 -14.57
C LEU A 267 -2.00 13.81 -14.26
N PHE A 268 -2.66 13.48 -13.15
CA PHE A 268 -3.76 14.23 -12.57
C PHE A 268 -3.23 14.99 -11.37
N PHE A 269 -3.27 16.33 -11.38
CA PHE A 269 -2.92 17.13 -10.21
C PHE A 269 -4.15 17.34 -9.30
N SER A 270 -4.07 18.28 -8.37
CA SER A 270 -5.08 18.40 -7.32
C SER A 270 -6.50 18.69 -7.85
N ASN A 271 -7.50 18.09 -7.21
CA ASN A 271 -8.92 18.31 -7.47
C ASN A 271 -9.36 17.98 -8.90
N CYS A 272 -8.75 16.98 -9.55
CA CYS A 272 -9.22 16.52 -10.86
C CYS A 272 -10.41 15.57 -10.72
N HIS A 273 -11.26 15.50 -11.75
CA HIS A 273 -12.43 14.62 -11.75
C HIS A 273 -12.57 13.84 -13.08
N GLY A 274 -12.26 12.55 -13.05
CA GLY A 274 -12.43 11.62 -14.16
C GLY A 274 -13.59 10.66 -13.92
N GLN A 275 -14.59 10.66 -14.81
CA GLN A 275 -15.69 9.70 -14.80
C GLN A 275 -16.01 9.20 -16.21
N ASN A 276 -16.22 7.89 -16.35
CA ASN A 276 -16.74 7.26 -17.56
C ASN A 276 -15.98 7.67 -18.84
N GLY A 277 -14.67 7.47 -18.85
CA GLY A 277 -13.80 7.92 -19.94
C GLY A 277 -12.41 7.31 -19.89
N GLU A 278 -11.57 7.73 -20.83
CA GLU A 278 -10.20 7.26 -21.00
C GLU A 278 -9.24 8.45 -21.08
N ALA A 279 -8.06 8.31 -20.48
CA ALA A 279 -6.97 9.27 -20.54
C ALA A 279 -5.67 8.58 -20.93
N ALA A 280 -5.09 8.98 -22.06
CA ALA A 280 -3.77 8.53 -22.49
C ALA A 280 -2.83 9.73 -22.59
N ALA A 281 -1.68 9.64 -21.91
CA ALA A 281 -0.63 10.67 -21.93
C ALA A 281 -1.11 12.09 -21.56
N ILE A 282 -2.08 12.23 -20.65
CA ILE A 282 -2.66 13.53 -20.29
C ILE A 282 -1.80 14.24 -19.23
N PHE A 283 -1.67 15.56 -19.37
CA PHE A 283 -1.21 16.45 -18.31
C PHE A 283 -2.41 17.27 -17.80
N ALA A 284 -3.12 16.75 -16.79
CA ALA A 284 -4.29 17.38 -16.21
C ALA A 284 -3.86 18.28 -15.06
N GLY A 285 -3.90 19.60 -15.29
CA GLY A 285 -3.61 20.62 -14.27
C GLY A 285 -4.61 20.59 -13.12
N PRO A 286 -4.39 21.36 -12.05
CA PRO A 286 -5.34 21.41 -10.95
C PRO A 286 -6.75 21.82 -11.42
N TYR A 287 -7.79 21.17 -10.89
CA TYR A 287 -9.21 21.40 -11.25
C TYR A 287 -9.59 21.07 -12.70
N THR A 288 -9.03 19.98 -13.26
CA THR A 288 -9.40 19.44 -14.58
C THR A 288 -10.41 18.30 -14.45
#